data_AF-A0A402DLA2-F1
#
_entry.id   AF-A0A402DLA2-F1
#
_cell.length_a   1.000
_cell.length_b   1.000
_cell.length_c   1.000
_cell.angle_alpha   90.00
_cell.angle_beta   90.00
_cell.angle_gamma   90.00
#
_symmetry.space_group_name_H-M   'P 1'
#
loop_
_entity.id
_entity.type
_entity.pdbx_description
1 polymer ?
#
loop_
_entity_poly.entity_id
_entity_poly.type
_entity_poly.pdbx_seq_one_letter_code
_entity_poly.pdbx_strand_id
1 'polypeptide(L)'
;MTKNSNSKKNISKLELIGYLFAFFSFMMAIYTFFFCKENEIRKQSIFWFFGSFAAASISYIDQFKVGDIELKLQQQTEQIVNEVGDKLQELIRDKLSLVDLLEDSITEDHRKTRDDQNRKYLEWLNSLPEDKKLATQKMNTIFQLTQRSLRVSDLKKMLAKASLYQGNTENEEFDRELTKAIEEFQNKYGLSPDGTCGQITLSKLSKVVRG
;
A
#
# COMPACT_ATOMS: atom_id res chain seq x y z
N MET A 1 25.94 37.46 -8.28
CA MET A 1 27.07 36.51 -8.51
C MET A 1 28.46 37.04 -8.08
N THR A 2 28.61 38.25 -7.51
CA THR A 2 29.93 38.88 -7.25
C THR A 2 30.50 38.67 -5.85
N LYS A 3 29.70 38.24 -4.86
CA LYS A 3 30.12 38.11 -3.45
C LYS A 3 31.05 36.92 -3.18
N ASN A 4 30.92 35.84 -3.97
CA ASN A 4 31.67 34.59 -3.77
C ASN A 4 33.12 34.65 -4.32
N SER A 5 33.36 35.46 -5.35
CA SER A 5 34.69 35.70 -5.93
C SER A 5 35.61 36.48 -4.98
N ASN A 6 35.09 37.53 -4.33
CA ASN A 6 35.85 38.33 -3.37
C ASN A 6 36.15 37.57 -2.07
N SER A 7 35.24 36.70 -1.62
CA SER A 7 35.46 35.83 -0.46
C SER A 7 36.65 34.88 -0.67
N LYS A 8 36.63 34.09 -1.77
CA LYS A 8 37.73 33.17 -2.11
C LYS A 8 39.08 33.88 -2.30
N LYS A 9 39.09 35.06 -2.92
CA LYS A 9 40.30 35.87 -3.13
C LYS A 9 40.88 36.45 -1.84
N ASN A 10 40.05 36.72 -0.84
CA ASN A 10 40.49 37.18 0.48
C ASN A 10 41.02 36.03 1.33
N ILE A 11 40.43 34.84 1.22
CA ILE A 11 40.90 33.62 1.88
C ILE A 11 42.31 33.25 1.38
N SER A 12 42.55 33.27 0.06
CA SER A 12 43.88 32.97 -0.51
C SER A 12 44.96 33.99 -0.11
N LYS A 13 44.58 35.26 0.10
CA LYS A 13 45.51 36.29 0.60
C LYS A 13 45.85 36.07 2.09
N LEU A 14 44.87 35.63 2.88
CA LEU A 14 45.07 35.33 4.30
C LEU A 14 46.02 34.13 4.50
N GLU A 15 45.87 33.10 3.68
CA GLU A 15 46.76 31.92 3.68
C GLU A 15 48.20 32.30 3.29
N LEU A 16 48.38 33.14 2.25
CA LEU A 16 49.69 33.62 1.83
C LEU A 16 50.40 34.44 2.92
N ILE A 17 49.65 35.25 3.68
CA ILE A 17 50.17 35.99 4.84
C ILE A 17 50.62 35.02 5.93
N GLY A 18 49.86 33.95 6.19
CA GLY A 18 50.23 32.89 7.13
C GLY A 18 51.54 32.19 6.77
N TYR A 19 51.73 31.85 5.49
CA TYR A 19 52.97 31.24 4.99
C TYR A 19 54.18 32.18 5.10
N LEU A 20 54.01 33.46 4.77
CA LEU A 20 55.07 34.46 4.91
C LEU A 20 55.47 34.65 6.38
N PHE A 21 54.50 34.65 7.29
CA PHE A 21 54.75 34.73 8.72
C PHE A 21 55.48 33.48 9.25
N ALA A 22 55.07 32.29 8.83
CA ALA A 22 55.73 31.03 9.21
C ALA A 22 57.18 30.97 8.69
N PHE A 23 57.42 31.40 7.45
CA PHE A 23 58.76 31.48 6.86
C PHE A 23 59.65 32.48 7.61
N PHE A 24 59.12 33.65 7.94
CA PHE A 24 59.83 34.65 8.74
C PHE A 24 60.17 34.11 10.14
N SER A 25 59.22 33.44 10.80
CA SER A 25 59.43 32.80 12.10
C SER A 25 60.51 31.70 12.04
N PHE A 26 60.56 30.92 10.96
CA PHE A 26 61.59 29.91 10.74
C PHE A 26 62.98 30.53 10.57
N MET A 27 63.07 31.60 9.76
CA MET A 27 64.32 32.34 9.57
C MET A 27 64.82 32.97 10.88
N MET A 28 63.90 33.51 11.70
CA MET A 28 64.22 34.02 13.04
C MET A 28 64.67 32.91 14.00
N ALA A 29 64.10 31.70 13.91
CA ALA A 29 64.52 30.55 14.69
C ALA A 29 65.94 30.08 14.31
N ILE A 30 66.26 29.99 13.01
CA ILE A 30 67.61 29.69 12.53
C ILE A 30 68.61 30.76 12.99
N TYR A 31 68.25 32.03 12.81
CA TYR A 31 69.11 33.15 13.21
C TYR A 31 69.40 33.13 14.72
N THR A 32 68.38 32.91 15.55
CA THR A 32 68.56 32.82 17.02
C THR A 32 69.34 31.59 17.45
N PHE A 33 69.27 30.48 16.71
CA PHE A 33 70.05 29.27 17.00
C PHE A 33 71.55 29.47 16.78
N PHE A 34 71.95 30.13 15.68
CA PHE A 34 73.35 30.31 15.30
C PHE A 34 74.01 31.58 15.87
N PHE A 35 73.27 32.68 16.05
CA PHE A 35 73.84 33.98 16.41
C PHE A 35 73.53 34.44 17.84
N CYS A 36 72.55 33.84 18.54
CA CYS A 36 72.19 34.24 19.89
C CYS A 36 72.85 33.32 20.94
N LYS A 37 73.68 33.91 21.82
CA LYS A 37 74.44 33.17 22.83
C LYS A 37 73.60 32.80 24.07
N GLU A 38 72.48 33.50 24.27
CA GLU A 38 71.64 33.39 25.46
C GLU A 38 70.62 32.25 25.34
N ASN A 39 70.70 31.29 26.27
CA ASN A 39 70.06 29.99 26.15
C ASN A 39 68.52 30.05 26.28
N GLU A 40 68.01 31.01 27.03
CA GLU A 40 66.57 31.15 27.30
C GLU A 40 65.80 31.73 26.10
N ILE A 41 66.39 32.70 25.39
CA ILE A 41 65.79 33.29 24.17
C ILE A 41 65.70 32.25 23.05
N ARG A 42 66.72 31.39 22.94
CA ARG A 42 66.75 30.28 21.96
C ARG A 42 65.67 29.22 22.23
N LYS A 43 65.39 28.89 23.49
CA LYS A 43 64.29 27.96 23.83
C LYS A 43 62.93 28.56 23.51
N GLN A 44 62.73 29.85 23.82
CA GLN A 44 61.49 30.54 23.52
C GLN A 44 61.22 30.61 22.02
N SER A 45 62.21 30.96 21.19
CA SER A 45 62.02 31.03 19.73
C SER A 45 61.66 29.68 19.10
N ILE A 46 62.27 28.59 19.56
CA ILE A 46 61.93 27.23 19.14
C ILE A 46 60.49 26.88 19.55
N PHE A 47 60.07 27.24 20.76
CA PHE A 47 58.71 27.01 21.23
C PHE A 47 57.67 27.76 20.39
N TRP A 48 57.91 29.03 20.08
CA TRP A 48 57.05 29.83 19.20
C TRP A 48 56.98 29.26 17.76
N PHE A 49 58.10 28.74 17.23
CA PHE A 49 58.13 28.09 15.92
C PHE A 49 57.27 26.82 15.88
N PHE A 50 57.46 25.90 16.82
CA PHE A 50 56.66 24.67 16.86
C PHE A 50 55.19 24.93 17.18
N GLY A 51 54.88 25.96 17.99
CA GLY A 51 53.50 26.40 18.24
C GLY A 51 52.80 26.89 16.98
N SER A 52 53.47 27.73 16.17
CA SER A 52 52.93 28.20 14.89
C SER A 52 52.80 27.07 13.86
N PHE A 53 53.76 26.14 13.83
CA PHE A 53 53.73 24.99 12.93
C PHE A 53 52.58 24.03 13.28
N ALA A 54 52.36 23.76 14.57
CA ALA A 54 51.25 22.94 15.04
C ALA A 54 49.90 23.60 14.73
N ALA A 55 49.75 24.91 14.97
CA ALA A 55 48.52 25.64 14.64
C ALA A 55 48.21 25.65 13.14
N ALA A 56 49.22 25.84 12.29
CA ALA A 56 49.06 25.77 10.83
C ALA A 56 48.72 24.34 10.36
N SER A 57 49.32 23.32 10.97
CA SER A 57 49.06 21.91 10.64
C SER A 57 47.65 21.46 11.05
N ILE A 58 47.15 21.92 12.21
CA ILE A 58 45.78 21.64 12.67
C ILE A 58 44.74 22.17 11.67
N SER A 59 44.93 23.37 11.12
CA SER A 59 44.05 23.91 10.07
C SER A 59 44.12 23.13 8.75
N TYR A 60 45.24 22.47 8.46
CA TYR A 60 45.42 21.64 7.26
C TYR A 60 44.83 20.23 7.41
N ILE A 61 44.78 19.69 8.64
CA ILE A 61 44.15 18.40 8.95
C ILE A 61 42.62 18.49 8.81
N ASP A 62 42.02 19.63 9.15
CA ASP A 62 40.57 19.87 8.97
C ASP A 62 40.16 19.95 7.47
N GLN A 63 41.12 20.23 6.58
CA GLN A 63 40.94 20.27 5.13
C GLN A 63 41.14 18.92 4.42
N PHE A 64 41.47 17.84 5.14
CA PHE A 64 41.51 16.49 4.55
C PHE A 64 40.07 16.00 4.27
N LYS A 65 39.47 16.49 3.17
CA LYS A 65 38.45 15.93 2.24
C LYS A 65 37.44 14.83 2.67
N VAL A 66 37.27 14.52 3.96
CA VAL A 66 36.32 13.50 4.42
C VAL A 66 34.88 13.96 4.15
N GLY A 67 34.57 15.24 4.39
CA GLY A 67 33.23 15.78 4.12
C GLY A 67 32.80 15.74 2.64
N ASP A 68 33.71 16.02 1.70
CA ASP A 68 33.39 15.94 0.26
C ASP A 68 33.19 14.50 -0.23
N ILE A 69 33.93 13.55 0.36
CA ILE A 69 33.79 12.12 0.04
C ILE A 69 32.50 11.58 0.66
N GLU A 70 32.20 11.93 1.91
CA GLU A 70 30.95 11.58 2.59
C GLU A 70 29.74 12.14 1.85
N LEU A 71 29.78 13.41 1.42
CA LEU A 71 28.69 14.02 0.67
C LEU A 71 28.43 13.29 -0.66
N LYS A 72 29.50 12.93 -1.40
CA LYS A 72 29.35 12.15 -2.65
C LYS A 72 28.85 10.73 -2.39
N LEU A 73 29.33 10.08 -1.33
CA LEU A 73 28.86 8.76 -0.93
C LEU A 73 27.38 8.80 -0.54
N GLN A 74 26.97 9.80 0.22
CA GLN A 74 25.56 10.00 0.61
C GLN A 74 24.69 10.25 -0.63
N GLN A 75 25.11 11.13 -1.54
CA GLN A 75 24.38 11.39 -2.78
C GLN A 75 24.24 10.15 -3.67
N GLN A 76 25.30 9.37 -3.84
CA GLN A 76 25.22 8.12 -4.62
C GLN A 76 24.34 7.09 -3.92
N THR A 77 24.42 6.98 -2.59
CA THR A 77 23.60 6.05 -1.82
C THR A 77 22.12 6.43 -1.93
N GLU A 78 21.79 7.71 -1.83
CA GLU A 78 20.42 8.21 -1.94
C GLU A 78 19.86 8.01 -3.36
N GLN A 79 20.68 8.24 -4.40
CA GLN A 79 20.30 7.91 -5.78
C GLN A 79 20.00 6.43 -5.97
N ILE A 80 20.87 5.55 -5.46
CA ILE A 80 20.67 4.09 -5.55
C ILE A 80 19.42 3.67 -4.77
N VAL A 81 19.22 4.20 -3.56
CA VAL A 81 18.05 3.88 -2.72
C VAL A 81 16.76 4.32 -3.41
N ASN A 82 16.74 5.51 -4.01
CA ASN A 82 15.57 6.00 -4.74
C ASN A 82 15.32 5.18 -6.01
N GLU A 83 16.34 4.89 -6.82
CA GLU A 83 16.19 4.10 -8.04
C GLU A 83 15.74 2.66 -7.76
N VAL A 84 16.32 2.03 -6.72
CA VAL A 84 15.90 0.70 -6.27
C VAL A 84 14.50 0.75 -5.68
N GLY A 85 14.18 1.79 -4.90
CA GLY A 85 12.86 2.03 -4.34
C GLY A 85 11.79 2.14 -5.42
N ASP A 86 12.02 2.95 -6.44
CA ASP A 86 11.08 3.17 -7.55
C ASP A 86 10.88 1.89 -8.37
N LYS A 87 11.96 1.18 -8.72
CA LYS A 87 11.85 -0.12 -9.42
C LYS A 87 11.11 -1.17 -8.60
N LEU A 88 11.32 -1.19 -7.29
CA LEU A 88 10.61 -2.12 -6.41
C LEU A 88 9.12 -1.76 -6.34
N GLN A 89 8.79 -0.48 -6.25
CA GLN A 89 7.40 0.00 -6.24
C GLN A 89 6.68 -0.31 -7.56
N GLU A 90 7.35 -0.13 -8.69
CA GLU A 90 6.82 -0.48 -10.02
C GLU A 90 6.57 -2.00 -10.13
N LEU A 91 7.55 -2.83 -9.73
CA LEU A 91 7.39 -4.28 -9.76
C LEU A 91 6.29 -4.77 -8.82
N ILE A 92 6.15 -4.15 -7.63
CA ILE A 92 5.08 -4.45 -6.68
C ILE A 92 3.72 -4.10 -7.30
N ARG A 93 3.58 -2.93 -7.92
CA ARG A 93 2.35 -2.49 -8.57
C ARG A 93 1.93 -3.44 -9.70
N ASP A 94 2.86 -3.81 -10.57
CA ASP A 94 2.59 -4.72 -11.68
C ASP A 94 2.14 -6.09 -11.19
N LYS A 95 2.86 -6.66 -10.22
CA LYS A 95 2.48 -7.95 -9.63
C LYS A 95 1.13 -7.90 -8.93
N LEU A 96 0.82 -6.79 -8.24
CA LEU A 96 -0.47 -6.61 -7.59
C LEU A 96 -1.61 -6.56 -8.61
N SER A 97 -1.42 -5.84 -9.72
CA SER A 97 -2.43 -5.76 -10.80
C SER A 97 -2.70 -7.12 -11.46
N LEU A 98 -1.68 -7.98 -11.58
CA LEU A 98 -1.85 -9.33 -12.09
C LEU A 98 -2.62 -10.22 -11.10
N VAL A 99 -2.45 -10.02 -9.80
CA VAL A 99 -3.21 -10.72 -8.76
C VAL A 99 -4.69 -10.32 -8.83
N ASP A 100 -4.99 -9.03 -8.98
CA ASP A 100 -6.37 -8.55 -9.14
C ASP A 100 -7.03 -9.16 -10.39
N LEU A 101 -6.31 -9.16 -11.53
CA LEU A 101 -6.81 -9.78 -12.77
C LEU A 101 -7.03 -11.28 -12.65
N LEU A 102 -6.16 -11.99 -11.91
CA LEU A 102 -6.32 -13.42 -11.64
C LEU A 102 -7.53 -13.66 -10.75
N GLU A 103 -7.71 -12.90 -9.69
CA GLU A 103 -8.86 -13.00 -8.79
C GLU A 103 -10.18 -12.74 -9.53
N ASP A 104 -10.21 -11.74 -10.40
CA ASP A 104 -11.35 -11.46 -11.28
C ASP A 104 -11.61 -12.60 -12.27
N SER A 105 -10.56 -13.16 -12.89
CA SER A 105 -10.70 -14.27 -13.84
C SER A 105 -11.21 -15.56 -13.18
N ILE A 106 -10.71 -15.87 -11.98
CA ILE A 106 -11.16 -16.98 -11.16
C ILE A 106 -12.62 -16.75 -10.77
N THR A 107 -12.95 -15.55 -10.30
CA THR A 107 -14.32 -15.19 -9.93
C THR A 107 -15.26 -15.30 -11.13
N GLU A 108 -14.83 -14.89 -12.30
CA GLU A 108 -15.62 -14.93 -13.53
C GLU A 108 -15.84 -16.36 -14.05
N ASP A 109 -14.82 -17.22 -13.99
CA ASP A 109 -14.96 -18.63 -14.37
C ASP A 109 -15.90 -19.40 -13.43
N HIS A 110 -15.79 -19.15 -12.12
CA HIS A 110 -16.72 -19.68 -11.12
C HIS A 110 -18.14 -19.14 -11.34
N ARG A 111 -18.30 -17.85 -11.68
CA ARG A 111 -19.60 -17.26 -12.05
C ARG A 111 -20.18 -17.97 -13.27
N LYS A 112 -19.41 -18.10 -14.36
CA LYS A 112 -19.85 -18.76 -15.60
C LYS A 112 -20.28 -20.21 -15.38
N THR A 113 -19.49 -20.98 -14.63
CA THR A 113 -19.80 -22.40 -14.35
C THR A 113 -21.09 -22.53 -13.54
N ARG A 114 -21.24 -21.71 -12.49
CA ARG A 114 -22.46 -21.68 -11.68
C ARG A 114 -23.67 -21.24 -12.51
N ASP A 115 -23.51 -20.22 -13.34
CA ASP A 115 -24.58 -19.67 -14.17
C ASP A 115 -24.99 -20.69 -15.25
N ASP A 116 -24.05 -21.46 -15.81
CA ASP A 116 -24.33 -22.58 -16.72
C ASP A 116 -25.10 -23.72 -16.04
N GLN A 117 -24.69 -24.11 -14.83
CA GLN A 117 -25.44 -25.08 -14.02
C GLN A 117 -26.85 -24.59 -13.71
N ASN A 118 -27.00 -23.32 -13.36
CA ASN A 118 -28.29 -22.71 -13.08
C ASN A 118 -29.17 -22.64 -14.34
N ARG A 119 -28.60 -22.35 -15.52
CA ARG A 119 -29.33 -22.45 -16.80
C ARG A 119 -29.82 -23.86 -17.06
N LYS A 120 -28.97 -24.87 -16.94
CA LYS A 120 -29.35 -26.28 -17.11
C LYS A 120 -30.45 -26.70 -16.13
N TYR A 121 -30.37 -26.24 -14.88
CA TYR A 121 -31.41 -26.48 -13.88
C TYR A 121 -32.75 -25.82 -14.26
N LEU A 122 -32.74 -24.57 -14.74
CA LEU A 122 -33.94 -23.88 -15.20
C LEU A 122 -34.55 -24.56 -16.44
N GLU A 123 -33.73 -24.97 -17.39
CA GLU A 123 -34.17 -25.72 -18.58
C GLU A 123 -34.83 -27.04 -18.16
N TRP A 124 -34.17 -27.79 -17.28
CA TRP A 124 -34.73 -29.02 -16.71
C TRP A 124 -36.04 -28.74 -15.97
N LEU A 125 -36.10 -27.72 -15.11
CA LEU A 125 -37.29 -27.37 -14.32
C LEU A 125 -38.48 -27.00 -15.22
N ASN A 126 -38.23 -26.26 -16.30
CA ASN A 126 -39.25 -25.87 -17.27
C ASN A 126 -39.66 -27.00 -18.22
N SER A 127 -38.86 -28.07 -18.32
CA SER A 127 -39.23 -29.28 -19.06
C SER A 127 -40.18 -30.21 -18.29
N LEU A 128 -40.34 -29.99 -16.98
CA LEU A 128 -41.18 -30.82 -16.13
C LEU A 128 -42.68 -30.47 -16.28
N PRO A 129 -43.57 -31.47 -16.13
CA PRO A 129 -44.99 -31.23 -15.86
C PRO A 129 -45.20 -30.33 -14.64
N GLU A 130 -46.23 -29.48 -14.68
CA GLU A 130 -46.47 -28.42 -13.68
C GLU A 130 -46.65 -28.96 -12.24
N ASP A 131 -47.25 -30.14 -12.09
CA ASP A 131 -47.40 -30.85 -10.81
C ASP A 131 -46.04 -31.25 -10.23
N LYS A 132 -45.14 -31.77 -11.06
CA LYS A 132 -43.77 -32.14 -10.66
C LYS A 132 -42.91 -30.92 -10.39
N LYS A 133 -43.02 -29.88 -11.22
CA LYS A 133 -42.32 -28.61 -11.03
C LYS A 133 -42.65 -27.99 -9.68
N LEU A 134 -43.93 -27.88 -9.35
CA LEU A 134 -44.38 -27.34 -8.06
C LEU A 134 -43.89 -28.20 -6.89
N ALA A 135 -43.94 -29.53 -7.02
CA ALA A 135 -43.42 -30.43 -5.98
C ALA A 135 -41.91 -30.25 -5.74
N THR A 136 -41.12 -30.10 -6.81
CA THR A 136 -39.67 -29.83 -6.72
C THR A 136 -39.38 -28.49 -6.06
N GLN A 137 -40.05 -27.41 -6.50
CA GLN A 137 -39.90 -26.07 -5.91
C GLN A 137 -40.29 -26.06 -4.43
N LYS A 138 -41.39 -26.73 -4.07
CA LYS A 138 -41.85 -26.92 -2.70
C LYS A 138 -40.80 -27.65 -1.87
N MET A 139 -40.35 -28.82 -2.33
CA MET A 139 -39.38 -29.66 -1.62
C MET A 139 -38.08 -28.90 -1.36
N ASN A 140 -37.52 -28.25 -2.39
CA ASN A 140 -36.27 -27.51 -2.27
C ASN A 140 -36.42 -26.30 -1.35
N THR A 141 -37.53 -25.57 -1.45
CA THR A 141 -37.81 -24.43 -0.56
C THR A 141 -37.97 -24.87 0.89
N ILE A 142 -38.78 -25.90 1.16
CA ILE A 142 -39.01 -26.41 2.51
C ILE A 142 -37.72 -26.95 3.12
N PHE A 143 -36.87 -27.62 2.33
CA PHE A 143 -35.56 -28.06 2.78
C PHE A 143 -34.71 -26.89 3.28
N GLN A 144 -34.61 -25.82 2.49
CA GLN A 144 -33.83 -24.62 2.86
C GLN A 144 -34.41 -23.86 4.06
N LEU A 145 -35.73 -23.80 4.16
CA LEU A 145 -36.41 -23.21 5.32
C LEU A 145 -36.11 -24.02 6.60
N THR A 146 -36.21 -25.35 6.53
CA THR A 146 -35.90 -26.25 7.65
C THR A 146 -34.46 -26.08 8.14
N GLN A 147 -33.49 -25.96 7.23
CA GLN A 147 -32.08 -25.72 7.59
C GLN A 147 -31.86 -24.41 8.37
N ARG A 148 -32.78 -23.45 8.25
CA ARG A 148 -32.74 -22.16 8.95
C ARG A 148 -33.75 -22.06 10.10
N SER A 149 -34.38 -23.18 10.46
CA SER A 149 -35.47 -23.23 11.46
C SER A 149 -36.62 -22.27 11.13
N LEU A 150 -36.91 -22.08 9.84
CA LEU A 150 -38.01 -21.27 9.33
C LEU A 150 -39.13 -22.16 8.78
N ARG A 151 -40.35 -21.61 8.73
CA ARG A 151 -41.52 -22.26 8.14
C ARG A 151 -42.00 -21.55 6.88
N VAL A 152 -42.93 -22.16 6.15
CA VAL A 152 -43.54 -21.56 4.95
C VAL A 152 -44.34 -20.31 5.34
N SER A 153 -45.00 -20.33 6.49
CA SER A 153 -45.67 -19.14 7.05
C SER A 153 -44.71 -17.98 7.30
N ASP A 154 -43.49 -18.23 7.78
CA ASP A 154 -42.47 -17.20 7.98
C ASP A 154 -42.01 -16.60 6.63
N LEU A 155 -41.81 -17.45 5.62
CA LEU A 155 -41.50 -17.01 4.26
C LEU A 155 -42.61 -16.12 3.67
N LYS A 156 -43.87 -16.53 3.81
CA LYS A 156 -45.03 -15.75 3.34
C LYS A 156 -45.10 -14.39 4.01
N LYS A 157 -44.87 -14.31 5.32
CA LYS A 157 -44.81 -13.04 6.05
C LYS A 157 -43.68 -12.14 5.55
N MET A 158 -42.52 -12.71 5.23
CA MET A 158 -41.38 -11.97 4.68
C MET A 158 -41.68 -11.42 3.28
N LEU A 159 -42.32 -12.21 2.41
CA LEU A 159 -42.74 -11.77 1.08
C LEU A 159 -43.87 -10.74 1.13
N ALA A 160 -44.80 -10.87 2.09
CA ALA A 160 -45.84 -9.88 2.34
C ALA A 160 -45.27 -8.54 2.79
N LYS A 161 -44.27 -8.54 3.68
CA LYS A 161 -43.52 -7.32 4.06
C LYS A 161 -42.80 -6.69 2.86
N ALA A 162 -42.33 -7.50 1.92
CA ALA A 162 -41.74 -7.01 0.68
C ALA A 162 -42.78 -6.49 -0.35
N SER A 163 -44.08 -6.47 0.01
CA SER A 163 -45.21 -6.08 -0.85
C SER A 163 -45.38 -6.94 -2.11
N LEU A 164 -44.91 -8.19 -2.08
CA LEU A 164 -44.94 -9.13 -3.21
C LEU A 164 -45.91 -10.31 -2.99
N TYR A 165 -46.50 -10.43 -1.81
CA TYR A 165 -47.46 -11.49 -1.50
C TYR A 165 -48.67 -10.92 -0.75
N GLN A 166 -49.87 -11.16 -1.28
CA GLN A 166 -51.15 -10.68 -0.74
C GLN A 166 -52.05 -11.82 -0.24
N GLY A 167 -51.59 -13.07 -0.32
CA GLY A 167 -52.35 -14.24 0.11
C GLY A 167 -52.33 -14.46 1.63
N ASN A 168 -52.96 -15.55 2.08
CA ASN A 168 -52.95 -15.94 3.48
C ASN A 168 -51.51 -16.31 3.92
N THR A 169 -51.00 -15.65 4.96
CA THR A 169 -49.64 -15.88 5.48
C THR A 169 -49.57 -16.83 6.67
N GLU A 170 -50.72 -17.26 7.20
CA GLU A 170 -50.80 -18.07 8.42
C GLU A 170 -50.77 -19.58 8.15
N ASN A 171 -51.13 -20.01 6.94
CA ASN A 171 -51.09 -21.41 6.52
C ASN A 171 -49.71 -21.83 5.98
N GLU A 172 -49.40 -23.12 6.10
CA GLU A 172 -48.16 -23.72 5.61
C GLU A 172 -48.27 -24.24 4.15
N GLU A 173 -49.33 -23.85 3.43
CA GLU A 173 -49.56 -24.26 2.06
C GLU A 173 -48.55 -23.63 1.10
N PHE A 174 -48.01 -24.43 0.19
CA PHE A 174 -47.06 -23.98 -0.83
C PHE A 174 -47.76 -24.06 -2.18
N ASP A 175 -48.34 -22.93 -2.59
CA ASP A 175 -49.21 -22.84 -3.75
C ASP A 175 -48.52 -22.10 -4.91
N ARG A 176 -49.12 -22.18 -6.09
CA ARG A 176 -48.62 -21.49 -7.30
C ARG A 176 -48.52 -19.98 -7.12
N GLU A 177 -49.40 -19.37 -6.33
CA GLU A 177 -49.33 -17.93 -6.02
C GLU A 177 -48.07 -17.57 -5.21
N LEU A 178 -47.66 -18.45 -4.28
CA LEU A 178 -46.44 -18.26 -3.51
C LEU A 178 -45.20 -18.39 -4.41
N THR A 179 -45.18 -19.40 -5.30
CA THR A 179 -44.10 -19.55 -6.29
C THR A 179 -43.96 -18.30 -7.16
N LYS A 180 -45.07 -17.75 -7.67
CA LYS A 180 -45.04 -16.52 -8.47
C LYS A 180 -44.48 -15.33 -7.69
N ALA A 181 -44.88 -15.17 -6.43
CA ALA A 181 -44.31 -14.12 -5.57
C ALA A 181 -42.80 -14.28 -5.35
N ILE A 182 -42.32 -15.54 -5.26
CA ILE A 182 -40.88 -15.84 -5.16
C ILE A 182 -40.17 -15.49 -6.48
N GLU A 183 -40.73 -15.87 -7.63
CA GLU A 183 -40.17 -15.55 -8.96
C GLU A 183 -40.12 -14.03 -9.19
N GLU A 184 -41.17 -13.30 -8.80
CA GLU A 184 -41.20 -11.83 -8.88
C GLU A 184 -40.14 -11.20 -7.97
N PHE A 185 -39.98 -11.70 -6.74
CA PHE A 185 -38.90 -11.27 -5.85
C PHE A 185 -37.53 -11.53 -6.49
N GLN A 186 -37.32 -12.73 -7.04
CA GLN A 186 -36.07 -13.10 -7.66
C GLN A 186 -35.75 -12.20 -8.86
N ASN A 187 -36.72 -11.98 -9.76
CA ASN A 187 -36.59 -11.06 -10.89
C ASN A 187 -36.27 -9.63 -10.43
N LYS A 188 -36.98 -9.11 -9.42
CA LYS A 188 -36.78 -7.75 -8.91
C LYS A 188 -35.37 -7.51 -8.38
N TYR A 189 -34.73 -8.52 -7.81
CA TYR A 189 -33.39 -8.42 -7.23
C TYR A 189 -32.28 -9.05 -8.07
N GLY A 190 -32.55 -9.40 -9.33
CA GLY A 190 -31.56 -9.98 -10.25
C GLY A 190 -31.08 -11.37 -9.83
N LEU A 191 -31.92 -12.14 -9.15
CA LEU A 191 -31.69 -13.54 -8.81
C LEU A 191 -32.31 -14.44 -9.90
N SER A 192 -31.89 -15.70 -9.93
CA SER A 192 -32.50 -16.72 -10.80
C SER A 192 -33.99 -16.89 -10.47
N PRO A 193 -34.92 -16.67 -11.41
CA PRO A 193 -36.36 -16.78 -11.18
C PRO A 193 -36.82 -18.25 -11.33
N ASP A 194 -36.35 -19.10 -10.42
CA ASP A 194 -36.69 -20.53 -10.38
C ASP A 194 -37.88 -20.84 -9.46
N GLY A 195 -38.44 -19.82 -8.80
CA GLY A 195 -39.56 -19.95 -7.86
C GLY A 195 -39.21 -20.73 -6.60
N THR A 196 -37.91 -20.97 -6.36
CA THR A 196 -37.39 -21.73 -5.22
C THR A 196 -36.66 -20.80 -4.27
N CYS A 197 -37.00 -20.83 -2.98
CA CYS A 197 -36.26 -20.07 -1.98
C CYS A 197 -34.97 -20.79 -1.57
N GLY A 198 -33.93 -20.64 -2.38
CA GLY A 198 -32.56 -21.02 -2.05
C GLY A 198 -31.92 -20.15 -0.95
N GLN A 199 -30.72 -20.54 -0.51
CA GLN A 199 -29.96 -19.82 0.52
C GLN A 199 -29.70 -18.34 0.15
N ILE A 200 -29.39 -18.07 -1.12
CA ILE A 200 -29.15 -16.70 -1.64
C ILE A 200 -30.44 -15.89 -1.58
N THR A 201 -31.56 -16.45 -2.06
CA THR A 201 -32.89 -15.82 -2.03
C THR A 201 -33.30 -15.47 -0.61
N LEU A 202 -33.19 -16.42 0.33
CA LEU A 202 -33.53 -16.19 1.75
C LEU A 202 -32.62 -15.16 2.41
N SER A 203 -31.33 -15.15 2.08
CA SER A 203 -30.38 -14.12 2.57
C SER A 203 -30.69 -12.73 2.03
N LYS A 204 -31.13 -12.62 0.77
CA LYS A 204 -31.54 -11.33 0.20
C LYS A 204 -32.85 -10.87 0.81
N LEU A 205 -33.83 -11.77 0.95
CA LEU A 205 -35.13 -11.48 1.54
C LEU A 205 -35.01 -11.04 2.99
N SER A 206 -34.17 -11.69 3.80
CA SER A 206 -33.93 -11.27 5.18
C SER A 206 -33.30 -9.87 5.29
N LYS A 207 -32.42 -9.49 4.34
CA LYS A 207 -31.87 -8.14 4.26
C LYS A 207 -32.93 -7.10 3.91
N VAL A 208 -33.79 -7.40 2.94
CA VAL A 208 -34.88 -6.49 2.51
C VAL A 208 -35.91 -6.30 3.61
N VAL A 209 -36.23 -7.34 4.38
CA VAL A 209 -37.23 -7.28 5.45
C VAL A 209 -36.71 -6.61 6.73
N ARG A 210 -35.38 -6.60 6.95
CA ARG A 210 -34.75 -5.98 8.12
C ARG A 210 -34.31 -4.53 7.89
N GLY A 211 -34.16 -4.11 6.63
CA GLY A 211 -33.83 -2.73 6.25
C GLY A 211 -35.08 -1.88 6.17
#